data_AF-A0A6C0DCZ4-F1
#
_entry.id   AF-A0A6C0DCZ4-F1
#
_cell.length_a   1.000
_cell.length_b   1.000
_cell.length_c   1.000
_cell.angle_alpha   90.00
_cell.angle_beta   90.00
_cell.angle_gamma   90.00
#
_symmetry.space_group_name_H-M   'P 1'
#
loop_
_entity.id
_entity.type
_entity.pdbx_description
1 polymer ?
#
loop_
_entity_poly.entity_id
_entity_poly.type
_entity_poly.pdbx_seq_one_letter_code
_entity_poly.pdbx_strand_id
1 'polypeptide(L)'
;MNIPAWIIQVAIYIVNTFDKIYTYISSLFTYIPHPYYMFVENNCVPYPYDITYTDGDEPYLIYDIKERIFIPWTFDSSMKDISLKYKPIPLPVLSLTITQKDSQEVLYDLTDFIENLRIFHINGIIPAVAHIISIWQIHSSVTLDSGFHNVQYVDTFGNEHTADIRCLKNLEI
;
A
#
# COMPACT_ATOMS: atom_id res chain seq x y z
N MET A 1 25.09 39.24 -1.59
CA MET A 1 25.96 38.36 -2.41
C MET A 1 25.04 37.53 -3.29
N ASN A 2 25.07 37.73 -4.61
CA ASN A 2 24.15 37.04 -5.53
C ASN A 2 24.66 35.63 -5.81
N ILE A 3 23.85 34.61 -5.51
CA ILE A 3 24.14 33.22 -5.86
C ILE A 3 23.88 33.06 -7.37
N PRO A 4 24.87 32.61 -8.16
CA PRO A 4 24.70 32.37 -9.59
C PRO A 4 23.62 31.31 -9.87
N ALA A 5 22.78 31.56 -10.88
CA ALA A 5 21.66 30.69 -11.26
C ALA A 5 22.07 29.23 -11.56
N TRP A 6 23.29 29.01 -12.06
CA TRP A 6 23.82 27.67 -12.33
C TRP A 6 24.00 26.83 -11.06
N ILE A 7 24.29 27.46 -9.92
CA ILE A 7 24.41 26.75 -8.62
C ILE A 7 23.03 26.24 -8.18
N ILE A 8 21.97 27.03 -8.39
CA ILE A 8 20.59 26.64 -8.09
C ILE A 8 20.15 25.47 -8.98
N GLN A 9 20.47 25.50 -10.28
CA GLN A 9 20.15 24.40 -11.20
C GLN A 9 20.88 23.10 -10.85
N VAL A 10 22.16 23.19 -10.46
CA VAL A 10 22.92 22.01 -10.00
C VAL A 10 22.31 21.46 -8.71
N ALA A 11 21.92 22.31 -7.76
CA ALA A 11 21.25 21.87 -6.53
C ALA A 11 19.91 21.16 -6.82
N ILE A 12 19.06 21.73 -7.69
CA ILE A 12 17.79 21.11 -8.10
C ILE A 12 18.04 19.76 -8.80
N TYR A 13 19.03 19.69 -9.68
CA TYR A 13 19.38 18.44 -10.37
C TYR A 13 19.84 17.36 -9.38
N ILE A 14 20.68 17.72 -8.41
CA ILE A 14 21.14 16.80 -7.35
C ILE A 14 19.95 16.32 -6.52
N VAL A 15 19.08 17.21 -6.05
CA VAL A 15 17.88 16.83 -5.26
C VAL A 15 16.98 15.89 -6.06
N ASN A 16 16.64 16.24 -7.30
CA ASN A 16 15.81 15.39 -8.15
C ASN A 16 16.45 14.03 -8.46
N THR A 17 17.78 13.97 -8.55
CA THR A 17 18.50 12.72 -8.78
C THR A 17 18.52 11.88 -7.51
N PHE A 18 18.71 12.49 -6.34
CA PHE A 18 18.60 11.82 -5.05
C PHE A 18 17.18 11.30 -4.79
N ASP A 19 16.14 12.07 -5.09
CA ASP A 19 14.75 11.62 -4.96
C ASP A 19 14.45 10.43 -5.87
N LYS A 20 14.96 10.44 -7.10
CA LYS A 20 14.83 9.30 -8.03
C LYS A 20 15.60 8.08 -7.55
N ILE A 21 16.84 8.26 -7.10
CA ILE A 21 17.67 7.18 -6.55
C ILE A 21 17.04 6.65 -5.27
N TYR A 22 16.51 7.50 -4.40
CA TYR A 22 15.81 7.11 -3.18
C TYR A 22 14.51 6.38 -3.51
N THR A 23 13.70 6.88 -4.45
CA THR A 23 12.49 6.18 -4.89
C THR A 23 12.84 4.81 -5.48
N TYR A 24 13.91 4.72 -6.27
CA TYR A 24 14.38 3.48 -6.87
C TYR A 24 14.95 2.51 -5.83
N ILE A 25 15.79 2.99 -4.91
CA ILE A 25 16.39 2.21 -3.84
C ILE A 25 15.32 1.78 -2.83
N SER A 26 14.39 2.65 -2.45
CA SER A 26 13.22 2.30 -1.65
C SER A 26 12.33 1.29 -2.37
N SER A 27 12.17 1.40 -3.70
CA SER A 27 11.46 0.37 -4.50
C SER A 27 12.19 -0.98 -4.52
N LEU A 28 13.52 -0.98 -4.34
CA LEU A 28 14.32 -2.20 -4.17
C LEU A 28 14.26 -2.75 -2.73
N PHE A 29 14.13 -1.87 -1.72
CA PHE A 29 13.99 -2.24 -0.32
C PHE A 29 12.55 -2.60 0.10
N THR A 30 11.53 -2.27 -0.71
CA THR A 30 10.15 -2.76 -0.56
C THR A 30 10.01 -4.28 -0.68
N TYR A 31 11.08 -5.01 -1.04
CA TYR A 31 11.06 -6.46 -1.23
C TYR A 31 11.72 -7.26 -0.10
N ILE A 32 12.16 -6.62 0.98
CA ILE A 32 12.64 -7.36 2.16
C ILE A 32 11.43 -7.74 3.01
N PRO A 33 11.09 -9.03 3.19
CA PRO A 33 9.96 -9.42 4.02
C PRO A 33 10.17 -8.93 5.46
N HIS A 34 9.41 -7.89 5.82
CA HIS A 34 9.41 -7.27 7.13
C HIS A 34 8.14 -7.68 7.89
N PRO A 35 8.19 -8.06 9.18
CA PRO A 35 7.01 -8.58 9.88
C PRO A 35 5.80 -7.64 9.82
N TYR A 36 6.06 -6.33 9.80
CA TYR A 36 5.06 -5.28 9.72
C TYR A 36 5.38 -4.27 8.62
N TYR A 37 4.36 -3.90 7.87
CA TYR A 37 4.38 -2.78 6.94
C TYR A 37 3.42 -1.69 7.40
N MET A 38 3.75 -0.44 7.15
CA MET A 38 2.94 0.72 7.51
C MET A 38 2.60 1.56 6.28
N PHE A 39 1.44 2.18 6.32
CA PHE A 39 0.96 3.10 5.30
C PHE A 39 0.73 4.48 5.94
N VAL A 40 1.20 5.51 5.25
CA VAL A 40 0.89 6.91 5.55
C VAL A 40 -0.32 7.36 4.75
N GLU A 41 -1.02 8.36 5.27
CA GLU A 41 -2.21 8.89 4.61
C GLU A 41 -1.85 9.39 3.20
N ASN A 42 -2.73 9.14 2.23
CA ASN A 42 -2.53 9.51 0.82
C ASN A 42 -1.35 8.84 0.09
N ASN A 43 -0.83 7.71 0.59
CA ASN A 43 0.21 6.95 -0.08
C ASN A 43 -0.13 5.45 -0.15
N CYS A 44 0.04 4.86 -1.33
CA CYS A 44 -0.20 3.43 -1.53
C CYS A 44 1.03 2.57 -1.23
N VAL A 45 2.23 3.16 -1.20
CA VAL A 45 3.48 2.43 -1.00
C VAL A 45 3.69 2.16 0.49
N PRO A 46 3.75 0.90 0.92
CA PRO A 46 4.04 0.56 2.31
C PRO A 46 5.52 0.75 2.65
N TYR A 47 5.78 1.06 3.91
CA TYR A 47 7.12 1.16 4.49
C TYR A 47 7.34 0.05 5.52
N PRO A 48 8.52 -0.57 5.62
CA PRO A 48 8.87 -1.44 6.75
C PRO A 48 8.79 -0.69 8.09
N TYR A 49 8.08 -1.25 9.07
CA TYR A 49 7.80 -0.59 10.36
C TYR A 49 9.05 -0.17 11.17
N ASP A 50 10.16 -0.91 11.05
CA ASP A 50 11.37 -0.67 11.85
C ASP A 50 12.29 0.42 11.25
N ILE A 51 11.96 0.97 10.08
CA ILE A 51 12.70 2.10 9.50
C ILE A 51 12.25 3.36 10.24
N THR A 52 13.13 3.86 11.11
CA THR A 52 12.97 5.10 11.88
C THR A 52 12.30 6.20 11.07
N TYR A 53 11.04 6.49 11.43
CA TYR A 53 10.29 7.64 10.96
C TYR A 53 11.13 8.90 11.12
N THR A 54 11.57 9.46 9.99
CA THR A 54 12.34 10.70 9.99
C THR A 54 11.56 11.89 9.44
N ASP A 55 10.34 11.72 8.92
CA ASP A 55 9.57 12.83 8.39
C ASP A 55 8.05 12.70 8.67
N GLY A 56 7.52 13.65 9.44
CA GLY A 56 6.24 14.33 9.24
C GLY A 56 4.91 13.57 9.31
N ASP A 57 4.76 12.44 8.64
CA ASP A 57 3.45 11.82 8.37
C ASP A 57 3.21 10.62 9.27
N GLU A 58 2.23 10.68 10.16
CA GLU A 58 1.93 9.54 11.03
C GLU A 58 1.32 8.39 10.22
N PRO A 59 1.69 7.12 10.52
CA PRO A 59 1.05 5.99 9.89
C PRO A 59 -0.43 5.98 10.28
N TYR A 60 -1.31 5.59 9.37
CA TYR A 60 -2.74 5.45 9.66
C TYR A 60 -3.20 3.98 9.58
N LEU A 61 -2.39 3.12 8.96
CA LEU A 61 -2.68 1.71 8.75
C LEU A 61 -1.40 0.89 8.79
N ILE A 62 -1.46 -0.28 9.43
CA ILE A 62 -0.40 -1.28 9.49
C ILE A 62 -0.90 -2.59 8.87
N TYR A 63 0.00 -3.33 8.25
CA TYR A 63 -0.21 -4.70 7.80
C TYR A 63 0.78 -5.65 8.48
N ASP A 64 0.27 -6.68 9.16
CA ASP A 64 1.04 -7.80 9.70
C ASP A 64 1.10 -8.92 8.65
N ILE A 65 2.30 -9.25 8.16
CA ILE A 65 2.50 -10.28 7.13
C ILE A 65 2.04 -11.65 7.63
N LYS A 66 2.38 -11.99 8.87
CA LYS A 66 2.25 -13.34 9.39
C LYS A 66 0.78 -13.67 9.61
N GLU A 67 0.06 -12.73 10.20
CA GLU A 67 -1.37 -12.87 10.52
C GLU A 67 -2.27 -12.40 9.36
N ARG A 68 -1.69 -11.85 8.28
CA ARG A 68 -2.40 -11.35 7.08
C ARG A 68 -3.51 -10.36 7.41
N ILE A 69 -3.21 -9.43 8.31
CA ILE A 69 -4.21 -8.53 8.91
C ILE A 69 -3.81 -7.07 8.76
N PHE A 70 -4.78 -6.27 8.36
CA PHE A 70 -4.74 -4.82 8.40
C PHE A 70 -5.20 -4.31 9.77
N ILE A 71 -4.37 -3.46 10.38
CA ILE A 71 -4.55 -2.92 11.71
C ILE A 71 -4.54 -1.39 11.58
N PRO A 72 -5.67 -0.71 11.81
CA PRO A 72 -5.68 0.74 11.86
C PRO A 72 -4.67 1.23 12.89
N TRP A 73 -3.88 2.24 12.54
CA TRP A 73 -3.00 2.86 13.51
C TRP A 73 -3.85 3.60 14.54
N THR A 74 -3.68 3.23 15.80
CA THR A 74 -4.30 3.92 16.92
C THR A 74 -3.19 4.40 17.85
N PHE A 75 -3.31 5.63 18.33
CA PHE A 75 -2.40 6.17 19.35
C PHE A 75 -2.39 5.36 20.66
N ASP A 76 -3.38 4.50 20.89
CA ASP A 76 -3.40 3.59 22.03
C ASP A 76 -2.36 2.49 21.80
N SER A 77 -1.21 2.65 22.45
CA SER A 77 0.11 2.03 22.23
C SER A 77 0.22 0.50 22.36
N SER A 78 -0.87 -0.25 22.20
CA SER A 78 -0.95 -1.66 22.54
C SER A 78 -1.81 -2.42 21.53
N MET A 79 -1.16 -3.07 20.55
CA MET A 79 -1.82 -4.06 19.67
C MET A 79 -2.52 -5.18 20.46
N LYS A 80 -2.05 -5.45 21.69
CA LYS A 80 -2.70 -6.39 22.62
C LYS A 80 -4.11 -5.92 22.99
N ASP A 81 -4.31 -4.62 23.20
CA ASP A 81 -5.64 -4.09 23.55
C ASP A 81 -6.59 -4.11 22.35
N ILE A 82 -6.08 -3.95 21.13
CA ILE A 82 -6.88 -4.07 19.91
C ILE A 82 -7.44 -5.49 19.78
N SER A 83 -6.58 -6.51 19.89
CA SER A 83 -6.99 -7.93 19.76
C SER A 83 -7.89 -8.43 20.89
N LEU A 84 -7.86 -7.79 22.06
CA LEU A 84 -8.76 -8.09 23.17
C LEU A 84 -10.15 -7.44 22.98
N LYS A 85 -10.20 -6.24 22.41
CA LYS A 85 -11.45 -5.47 22.26
C LYS A 85 -12.17 -5.75 20.94
N TYR A 86 -11.43 -6.01 19.89
CA TYR A 86 -11.94 -6.18 18.53
C TYR A 86 -11.54 -7.55 17.99
N LYS A 87 -12.37 -8.11 17.12
CA LYS A 87 -12.02 -9.30 16.35
C LYS A 87 -11.71 -8.90 14.91
N PRO A 88 -10.70 -9.53 14.29
CA PRO A 88 -10.49 -9.37 12.86
C PRO A 88 -11.71 -9.86 12.09
N ILE A 89 -12.10 -9.13 11.07
CA ILE A 89 -13.12 -9.56 10.11
C ILE A 89 -12.47 -9.77 8.73
N PRO A 90 -13.06 -10.60 7.85
CA PRO A 90 -12.66 -10.64 6.44
C PRO A 90 -12.68 -9.26 5.81
N LEU A 91 -11.76 -9.00 4.87
CA LEU A 91 -11.87 -7.81 4.03
C LEU A 91 -13.19 -7.85 3.24
N PRO A 92 -13.83 -6.69 3.00
CA PRO A 92 -15.10 -6.59 2.29
C PRO A 92 -14.91 -6.67 0.76
N VAL A 93 -14.11 -7.63 0.31
CA VAL A 93 -13.82 -7.91 -1.11
C VAL A 93 -13.86 -9.42 -1.31
N LEU A 94 -14.65 -9.88 -2.28
CA LEU A 94 -14.79 -11.30 -2.61
C LEU A 94 -13.76 -11.76 -3.64
N SER A 95 -13.47 -10.93 -4.63
CA SER A 95 -12.48 -11.21 -5.67
C SER A 95 -11.84 -9.93 -6.15
N LEU A 96 -10.63 -10.05 -6.70
CA LEU A 96 -9.93 -8.96 -7.33
C LEU A 96 -9.06 -9.49 -8.46
N THR A 97 -9.15 -8.82 -9.60
CA THR A 97 -8.38 -9.13 -10.79
C THR A 97 -7.65 -7.89 -11.25
N ILE A 98 -6.38 -8.04 -11.61
CA ILE A 98 -5.56 -6.98 -12.19
C ILE A 98 -5.30 -7.34 -13.65
N THR A 99 -5.71 -6.45 -14.54
CA THR A 99 -5.40 -6.58 -15.97
C THR A 99 -4.31 -5.60 -16.36
N GLN A 100 -3.16 -6.15 -16.74
CA GLN A 100 -2.03 -5.40 -17.28
C GLN A 100 -2.17 -5.23 -18.79
N LYS A 101 -2.19 -3.98 -19.25
CA LYS A 101 -2.32 -3.68 -20.68
C LYS A 101 -0.94 -3.44 -21.30
N ASP A 102 -0.16 -4.50 -21.37
CA ASP A 102 1.13 -4.50 -22.07
C ASP A 102 0.94 -4.96 -23.53
N SER A 103 2.04 -5.25 -24.25
CA SER A 103 1.99 -5.83 -25.61
C SER A 103 1.28 -7.21 -25.66
N GLN A 104 1.06 -7.82 -24.49
CA GLN A 104 0.23 -8.99 -24.26
C GLN A 104 -0.58 -8.70 -22.99
N GLU A 105 -1.90 -8.93 -23.03
CA GLU A 105 -2.77 -8.74 -21.88
C GLU A 105 -2.44 -9.80 -20.81
N VAL A 106 -1.99 -9.34 -19.63
CA VAL A 106 -1.67 -10.23 -18.50
C VAL A 106 -2.75 -10.06 -17.44
N LEU A 107 -3.29 -11.17 -16.94
CA LEU A 107 -4.32 -11.21 -15.92
C LEU A 107 -3.76 -11.84 -14.65
N TYR A 108 -3.86 -11.11 -13.53
CA TYR A 108 -3.56 -11.61 -12.20
C TYR A 108 -4.85 -11.77 -11.41
N ASP A 109 -5.16 -13.00 -10.99
CA ASP A 109 -6.26 -13.29 -10.08
C ASP A 109 -5.74 -13.30 -8.62
N LEU A 110 -6.29 -12.42 -7.79
CA LEU A 110 -5.90 -12.24 -6.39
C LEU A 110 -6.94 -12.80 -5.43
N THR A 111 -7.93 -13.56 -5.91
CA THR A 111 -9.04 -14.08 -5.08
C THR A 111 -8.55 -14.88 -3.88
N ASP A 112 -7.67 -15.86 -4.09
CA ASP A 112 -7.08 -16.67 -3.00
C ASP A 112 -6.27 -15.81 -2.01
N PHE A 113 -5.60 -14.77 -2.51
CA PHE A 113 -4.85 -13.86 -1.66
C PHE A 113 -5.80 -13.07 -0.74
N ILE A 114 -6.89 -12.54 -1.30
CA ILE A 114 -7.88 -11.72 -0.60
C ILE A 114 -8.69 -12.51 0.41
N GLU A 115 -9.08 -13.75 0.08
CA GLU A 115 -9.84 -14.62 0.99
C GLU A 115 -9.13 -14.80 2.34
N ASN A 116 -7.80 -14.68 2.35
CA ASN A 116 -6.96 -14.81 3.53
C ASN A 116 -6.69 -13.49 4.27
N LEU A 117 -7.08 -12.35 3.72
CA LEU A 117 -6.85 -11.04 4.35
C LEU A 117 -7.91 -10.72 5.38
N ARG A 118 -7.48 -10.11 6.49
CA ARG A 118 -8.34 -9.67 7.58
C ARG A 118 -8.13 -8.20 7.89
N ILE A 119 -9.07 -7.59 8.61
CA ILE A 119 -8.97 -6.22 9.11
C ILE A 119 -9.57 -6.09 10.50
N PHE A 120 -8.97 -5.27 11.36
CA PHE A 120 -9.68 -4.69 12.49
C PHE A 120 -10.46 -3.45 12.03
N HIS A 121 -11.79 -3.53 12.00
CA HIS A 121 -12.61 -2.39 11.61
C HIS A 121 -12.80 -1.43 12.81
N ILE A 122 -11.94 -0.42 12.91
CA ILE A 122 -11.92 0.57 13.98
C ILE A 122 -11.93 1.96 13.36
N ASN A 123 -12.79 2.85 13.88
CA ASN A 123 -12.93 4.25 13.44
C ASN A 123 -13.20 4.44 11.93
N GLY A 124 -13.77 3.43 11.25
CA GLY A 124 -14.07 3.50 9.82
C GLY A 124 -12.85 3.43 8.89
N ILE A 125 -11.67 3.11 9.43
CA ILE A 125 -10.45 2.95 8.63
C ILE A 125 -10.47 1.59 7.94
N ILE A 126 -10.41 1.61 6.61
CA ILE A 126 -10.43 0.44 5.72
C ILE A 126 -9.32 0.63 4.68
N PRO A 127 -8.54 -0.40 4.32
CA PRO A 127 -7.57 -0.28 3.24
C PRO A 127 -8.26 0.01 1.92
N ALA A 128 -7.78 1.01 1.20
CA ALA A 128 -8.00 1.12 -0.24
C ALA A 128 -7.45 -0.09 -1.02
N VAL A 129 -8.00 -0.29 -2.22
CA VAL A 129 -7.55 -1.28 -3.22
C VAL A 129 -6.04 -1.21 -3.45
N ALA A 130 -5.48 0.00 -3.55
CA ALA A 130 -4.06 0.21 -3.78
C ALA A 130 -3.17 -0.37 -2.67
N HIS A 131 -3.63 -0.39 -1.41
CA HIS A 131 -2.86 -1.01 -0.32
C HIS A 131 -2.85 -2.53 -0.43
N ILE A 132 -3.99 -3.14 -0.77
CA ILE A 132 -4.12 -4.59 -0.99
C ILE A 132 -3.16 -5.03 -2.08
N ILE A 133 -3.13 -4.29 -3.20
CA ILE A 133 -2.25 -4.60 -4.33
C ILE A 133 -0.78 -4.43 -3.94
N SER A 134 -0.44 -3.36 -3.22
CA SER A 134 0.95 -3.14 -2.81
C SER A 134 1.47 -4.24 -1.88
N ILE A 135 0.64 -4.73 -0.95
CA ILE A 135 0.98 -5.91 -0.15
C ILE A 135 1.07 -7.18 -1.02
N TRP A 136 0.15 -7.39 -1.96
CA TRP A 136 0.24 -8.53 -2.88
C TRP A 136 1.54 -8.53 -3.68
N GLN A 137 1.99 -7.37 -4.19
CA GLN A 137 3.26 -7.23 -4.92
C GLN A 137 4.46 -7.64 -4.05
N ILE A 138 4.42 -7.32 -2.75
CA ILE A 138 5.43 -7.76 -1.78
C ILE A 138 5.40 -9.29 -1.62
N HIS A 139 4.22 -9.88 -1.40
CA HIS A 139 4.07 -11.32 -1.19
C HIS A 139 4.45 -12.15 -2.42
N SER A 140 4.10 -11.67 -3.61
CA SER A 140 4.31 -12.37 -4.87
C SER A 140 5.65 -12.07 -5.53
N SER A 141 6.38 -11.05 -5.05
CA SER A 141 7.55 -10.47 -5.73
C SER A 141 7.25 -10.00 -7.16
N VAL A 142 5.98 -9.69 -7.48
CA VAL A 142 5.56 -9.16 -8.78
C VAL A 142 5.63 -7.65 -8.76
N THR A 143 6.24 -7.07 -9.79
CA THR A 143 6.24 -5.62 -10.03
C THR A 143 5.27 -5.29 -11.15
N LEU A 144 4.22 -4.54 -10.84
CA LEU A 144 3.28 -4.00 -11.81
C LEU A 144 3.85 -2.67 -12.34
N ASP A 145 3.73 -2.45 -13.65
CA ASP A 145 4.11 -1.15 -14.25
C ASP A 145 3.23 -0.02 -13.65
N SER A 146 3.67 1.21 -13.78
CA SER A 146 2.92 2.42 -13.45
C SER A 146 1.98 2.88 -14.57
N GLY A 147 2.07 2.27 -15.75
CA GLY A 147 1.58 2.79 -17.03
C GLY A 147 0.16 2.42 -17.47
N PHE A 148 -0.82 2.29 -16.57
CA PHE A 148 -2.25 1.94 -16.77
C PHE A 148 -2.61 0.47 -16.47
N HIS A 149 -3.35 0.30 -15.36
CA HIS A 149 -3.85 -0.99 -14.88
C HIS A 149 -5.31 -0.80 -14.46
N ASN A 150 -6.20 -1.61 -15.04
CA ASN A 150 -7.56 -1.70 -14.54
C ASN A 150 -7.58 -2.78 -13.46
N VAL A 151 -8.02 -2.39 -12.28
CA VAL A 151 -8.35 -3.30 -11.20
C VAL A 151 -9.86 -3.49 -11.22
N GLN A 152 -10.29 -4.73 -11.31
CA GLN A 152 -11.68 -5.11 -11.13
C GLN A 152 -11.82 -5.83 -9.79
N TYR A 153 -12.82 -5.48 -8.99
CA TYR A 153 -13.09 -6.19 -7.75
C TYR A 153 -14.59 -6.34 -7.53
N VAL A 154 -14.97 -7.41 -6.81
CA VAL A 154 -16.35 -7.68 -6.41
C VAL A 154 -16.45 -7.47 -4.90
N ASP A 155 -17.35 -6.60 -4.47
CA ASP A 155 -17.60 -6.37 -3.04
C ASP A 155 -18.42 -7.51 -2.40
N THR A 156 -18.64 -7.45 -1.08
CA THR A 156 -19.44 -8.47 -0.37
C THR A 156 -20.94 -8.47 -0.71
N PHE A 157 -21.44 -7.46 -1.42
CA PHE A 157 -22.81 -7.41 -1.94
C PHE A 157 -22.92 -7.98 -3.35
N GLY A 158 -21.79 -8.33 -3.98
CA GLY A 158 -21.74 -8.83 -5.34
C GLY A 158 -21.72 -7.72 -6.41
N ASN A 159 -21.48 -6.46 -6.02
CA ASN A 159 -21.32 -5.40 -7.02
C ASN A 159 -19.91 -5.43 -7.59
N GLU A 160 -19.81 -5.22 -8.90
CA GLU A 160 -18.55 -5.10 -9.62
C GLU A 160 -18.09 -3.64 -9.63
N HIS A 161 -16.81 -3.45 -9.33
CA HIS A 161 -16.17 -2.15 -9.27
C HIS A 161 -14.93 -2.14 -10.17
N THR A 162 -14.61 -0.99 -10.73
CA THR A 162 -13.38 -0.77 -11.49
C THR A 162 -12.62 0.41 -10.91
N ALA A 163 -11.34 0.20 -10.61
CA ALA A 163 -10.46 1.19 -10.02
C ALA A 163 -9.09 1.19 -10.72
N ASP A 164 -8.36 2.29 -10.57
CA ASP A 164 -6.94 2.35 -10.89
C ASP A 164 -6.13 1.65 -9.78
N ILE A 165 -5.00 1.04 -10.12
CA ILE A 165 -4.08 0.39 -9.17
C ILE A 165 -3.58 1.32 -8.05
N ARG A 166 -3.52 2.63 -8.31
CA ARG A 166 -3.14 3.66 -7.33
C ARG A 166 -4.35 4.35 -6.70
N CYS A 167 -5.56 3.83 -6.92
CA CYS A 167 -6.76 4.40 -6.32
C CYS A 167 -6.70 4.27 -4.80
N LEU A 168 -6.53 5.41 -4.13
CA LEU A 168 -6.51 5.54 -2.67
C LEU A 168 -7.90 5.75 -2.08
N LYS A 169 -8.96 5.71 -2.91
CA LYS A 169 -10.32 5.70 -2.37
C LYS A 169 -10.51 4.42 -1.57
N ASN A 170 -11.10 4.57 -0.39
CA ASN A 170 -11.54 3.43 0.40
C ASN A 170 -12.40 2.50 -0.45
N LEU A 171 -12.36 1.22 -0.14
CA LEU A 171 -13.31 0.26 -0.70
C LEU A 171 -14.72 0.81 -0.49
N GLU A 172 -15.46 0.97 -1.59
CA GLU A 172 -16.88 1.30 -1.53
C GLU A 172 -17.59 0.03 -1.01
N ILE A 173 -18.05 0.10 0.24
CA ILE A 173 -18.82 -0.94 0.94
C ILE A 173 -20.25 -0.43 1.07
#